data_AF-A0A2W4IUG8-F1
#
_entry.id   AF-A0A2W4IUG8-F1
#
_cell.length_a   1.000
_cell.length_b   1.000
_cell.length_c   1.000
_cell.angle_alpha   90.00
_cell.angle_beta   90.00
_cell.angle_gamma   90.00
#
_symmetry.space_group_name_H-M   'P 1'
#
loop_
_entity.id
_entity.type
_entity.pdbx_description
1 polymer ?
#
loop_
_entity_poly.entity_id
_entity_poly.type
_entity_poly.pdbx_seq_one_letter_code
_entity_poly.pdbx_strand_id
1 'polypeptide(L)'
;MSEEENPSPPLTEDATPKVPRRVLAPKPKPVAGSEKKEDNKVVKLLEKNPLGMTLPEMAGGTRQLKKIRQLRPQLAEALNTGLVMPISQRAGHTVYKLVKHMGPR
;
A
#
# COMPACT_ATOMS: atom_id res chain seq x y z
N MET A 1 28.76 -28.20 -52.30
CA MET A 1 29.37 -29.27 -51.47
C MET A 1 30.72 -28.73 -51.01
N SER A 2 30.75 -28.03 -49.89
CA SER A 2 31.98 -27.68 -49.16
C SER A 2 31.60 -27.61 -47.68
N GLU A 3 32.21 -28.52 -46.94
CA GLU A 3 32.19 -28.74 -45.50
C GLU A 3 32.66 -27.46 -44.76
N GLU A 4 31.94 -27.00 -43.73
CA GLU A 4 32.14 -27.32 -42.31
C GLU A 4 33.46 -26.77 -41.77
N GLU A 5 33.39 -25.62 -41.07
CA GLU A 5 34.02 -25.48 -39.75
C GLU A 5 33.49 -24.20 -39.10
N ASN A 6 32.62 -24.36 -38.11
CA ASN A 6 32.08 -23.26 -37.31
C ASN A 6 32.76 -23.36 -35.93
N PRO A 7 33.80 -22.58 -35.63
CA PRO A 7 34.48 -22.69 -34.35
C PRO A 7 33.61 -22.08 -33.26
N SER A 8 32.98 -22.94 -32.46
CA SER A 8 32.36 -22.57 -31.19
C SER A 8 33.41 -22.00 -30.24
N PRO A 9 33.24 -20.81 -29.65
CA PRO A 9 34.00 -20.40 -28.49
C PRO A 9 33.29 -20.79 -27.18
N PRO A 10 34.04 -20.84 -26.06
CA PRO A 10 33.93 -21.90 -25.06
C PRO A 10 32.91 -21.63 -23.94
N LEU A 11 32.50 -22.73 -23.31
CA LEU A 11 31.89 -22.76 -21.97
C LEU A 11 32.71 -21.89 -21.01
N THR A 12 32.14 -20.76 -20.60
CA THR A 12 32.65 -19.98 -19.47
C THR A 12 31.67 -20.17 -18.33
N GLU A 13 32.00 -21.11 -17.45
CA GLU A 13 31.34 -21.34 -16.17
C GLU A 13 31.63 -20.15 -15.25
N ASP A 14 30.75 -19.16 -15.23
CA ASP A 14 30.82 -18.08 -14.25
C ASP A 14 30.29 -18.59 -12.90
N ALA A 15 31.21 -19.16 -12.13
CA ALA A 15 31.02 -19.63 -10.78
C ALA A 15 30.71 -18.45 -9.85
N THR A 16 29.43 -18.07 -9.74
CA THR A 16 28.99 -17.15 -8.68
C THR A 16 29.22 -17.78 -7.30
N PRO A 17 29.96 -17.13 -6.38
CA PRO A 17 30.15 -17.66 -5.03
C PRO A 17 28.85 -17.55 -4.24
N LYS A 18 28.27 -18.71 -3.88
CA LYS A 18 27.14 -18.85 -2.97
C LYS A 18 27.53 -18.31 -1.58
N VAL A 19 27.09 -17.09 -1.26
CA VAL A 19 27.15 -16.53 0.09
C VAL A 19 26.26 -17.38 1.01
N PRO A 20 26.77 -17.97 2.11
CA PRO A 20 25.93 -18.65 3.09
C PRO A 20 25.09 -17.61 3.83
N ARG A 21 23.85 -17.41 3.36
CA ARG A 21 22.85 -16.56 4.00
C ARG A 21 22.49 -17.19 5.34
N ARG A 22 23.06 -16.68 6.44
CA ARG A 22 22.68 -17.00 7.82
C ARG A 22 21.16 -17.00 7.93
N VAL A 23 20.58 -18.17 8.15
CA VAL A 23 19.15 -18.33 8.42
C VAL A 23 18.92 -17.90 9.87
N LEU A 24 18.69 -16.61 10.10
CA LEU A 24 18.06 -16.18 11.35
C LEU A 24 16.59 -16.60 11.27
N ALA A 25 16.22 -17.56 12.12
CA ALA A 25 14.82 -17.93 12.34
C ALA A 25 13.97 -16.68 12.63
N PRO A 26 12.81 -16.51 11.98
CA PRO A 26 11.94 -15.39 12.27
C PRO A 26 11.36 -15.52 13.68
N LYS A 27 11.68 -14.57 14.56
CA LYS A 27 11.04 -14.46 15.87
C LYS A 27 9.52 -14.28 15.67
N PRO A 28 8.66 -15.06 16.33
CA PRO A 28 7.23 -14.84 16.27
C PRO A 28 6.92 -13.47 16.89
N LYS A 29 6.32 -12.58 16.09
CA LYS A 29 5.78 -11.33 16.61
C LYS A 29 4.54 -11.67 17.44
N PRO A 30 4.41 -11.17 18.69
CA PRO A 30 3.20 -11.39 19.47
C PRO A 30 2.02 -10.72 18.78
N VAL A 31 1.06 -11.52 18.34
CA VAL A 31 -0.28 -11.09 17.94
C VAL A 31 -1.05 -10.73 19.21
N ALA A 32 -0.81 -9.52 19.70
CA ALA A 32 -1.62 -8.90 20.73
C ALA A 32 -2.64 -7.97 20.07
N GLY A 33 -3.93 -8.23 20.32
CA GLY A 33 -4.94 -7.18 20.27
C GLY A 33 -6.12 -7.46 19.32
N SER A 34 -7.07 -8.22 19.84
CA SER A 34 -8.51 -7.96 19.77
C SER A 34 -9.13 -7.75 18.40
N GLU A 35 -9.88 -8.77 18.01
CA GLU A 35 -10.99 -8.74 17.07
C GLU A 35 -11.94 -7.55 17.34
N LYS A 36 -11.69 -6.43 16.67
CA LYS A 36 -12.72 -5.49 16.25
C LYS A 36 -12.69 -5.55 14.73
N LYS A 37 -13.83 -5.96 14.12
CA LYS A 37 -14.10 -5.94 12.67
C LYS A 37 -13.12 -5.01 11.97
N GLU A 38 -12.18 -5.58 11.21
CA GLU A 38 -11.07 -4.92 10.54
C GLU A 38 -11.29 -3.41 10.40
N ASP A 39 -10.86 -2.65 11.42
CA ASP A 39 -11.24 -1.25 11.45
C ASP A 39 -10.72 -0.60 10.17
N ASN A 40 -11.66 -0.03 9.42
CA ASN A 40 -11.40 0.49 8.09
C ASN A 40 -10.21 1.47 8.16
N LYS A 41 -9.11 1.15 7.49
CA LYS A 41 -7.83 1.87 7.65
C LYS A 41 -7.98 3.35 7.30
N VAL A 42 -8.88 3.67 6.37
CA VAL A 42 -9.25 5.02 5.98
C VAL A 42 -9.81 5.80 7.16
N VAL A 43 -10.72 5.21 7.94
CA VAL A 43 -11.33 5.85 9.11
C VAL A 43 -10.27 6.17 10.16
N LYS A 44 -9.40 5.20 10.49
CA LYS A 44 -8.29 5.40 11.45
C LYS A 44 -7.32 6.51 11.02
N LEU A 45 -7.09 6.69 9.72
CA LEU A 45 -6.24 7.77 9.20
C LEU A 45 -6.94 9.12 9.30
N LEU A 46 -8.23 9.18 8.99
CA LEU A 46 -9.02 10.40 9.10
C LEU A 46 -9.27 10.83 10.55
N GLU A 47 -9.32 9.91 11.51
CA GLU A 47 -9.42 10.24 12.95
C GLU A 47 -8.20 11.02 13.44
N LYS A 48 -7.01 10.74 12.87
CA LYS A 48 -5.78 11.46 13.20
C LYS A 48 -5.74 12.87 12.63
N ASN A 49 -6.54 13.15 11.60
CA ASN A 49 -6.57 14.44 10.94
C ASN A 49 -8.01 14.98 10.83
N PRO A 50 -8.47 15.76 11.83
CA PRO A 50 -9.86 16.26 11.88
C PRO A 50 -10.19 17.27 10.76
N LEU A 51 -9.19 17.79 10.03
CA LEU A 51 -9.41 18.63 8.86
C LEU A 51 -9.76 17.83 7.60
N GLY A 52 -9.55 16.51 7.64
CA GLY A 52 -9.72 15.62 6.50
C GLY A 52 -8.44 15.44 5.68
N MET A 53 -8.41 14.36 4.92
CA MET A 53 -7.28 13.97 4.07
C MET A 53 -7.77 13.51 2.70
N THR A 54 -6.93 13.70 1.70
CA THR A 54 -7.14 13.13 0.37
C THR A 54 -6.68 11.67 0.34
N LEU A 55 -7.22 10.91 -0.62
CA LEU A 55 -6.82 9.51 -0.82
C LEU A 55 -5.30 9.31 -1.04
N PRO A 56 -4.61 10.15 -1.84
CA PRO A 56 -3.16 10.08 -1.96
C PRO A 56 -2.43 10.42 -0.66
N GLU A 57 -2.88 11.41 0.11
CA GLU A 57 -2.28 11.73 1.42
C GLU A 57 -2.43 10.55 2.40
N MET A 58 -3.59 9.90 2.43
CA MET A 58 -3.81 8.68 3.23
C MET A 58 -2.87 7.53 2.83
N ALA A 59 -2.52 7.43 1.54
CA ALA A 59 -1.57 6.45 1.05
C ALA A 59 -0.08 6.81 1.32
N GLY A 60 0.20 8.02 1.80
CA GLY A 60 1.56 8.55 1.98
C GLY A 60 2.16 9.21 0.74
N GLY A 61 1.32 9.64 -0.21
CA GLY A 61 1.69 10.41 -1.40
C GLY A 61 1.14 9.84 -2.71
N THR A 62 1.14 10.66 -3.75
CA THR A 62 0.62 10.32 -5.11
C THR A 62 1.40 9.20 -5.80
N ARG A 63 2.67 9.02 -5.47
CA ARG A 63 3.52 7.95 -6.01
C ARG A 63 3.15 6.55 -5.49
N GLN A 64 2.37 6.45 -4.41
CA GLN A 64 2.02 5.19 -3.76
C GLN A 64 0.80 4.50 -4.41
N LEU A 65 0.84 4.28 -5.73
CA LEU A 65 -0.29 3.78 -6.52
C LEU A 65 -0.87 2.45 -6.00
N LYS A 66 -0.03 1.53 -5.50
CA LYS A 66 -0.48 0.25 -4.93
C LYS A 66 -1.34 0.46 -3.68
N LYS A 67 -0.90 1.32 -2.77
CA LYS A 67 -1.65 1.65 -1.55
C LYS A 67 -2.93 2.39 -1.86
N ILE A 68 -2.88 3.33 -2.82
CA ILE A 68 -4.08 4.04 -3.29
C ILE A 68 -5.11 3.05 -3.80
N ARG A 69 -4.72 2.08 -4.65
CA ARG A 69 -5.63 1.04 -5.16
C ARG A 69 -6.24 0.18 -4.04
N GLN A 70 -5.47 -0.12 -2.99
CA GLN A 70 -5.95 -0.86 -1.82
C GLN A 70 -6.91 -0.05 -0.93
N LEU A 71 -6.68 1.26 -0.80
CA LEU A 71 -7.51 2.15 0.02
C LEU A 71 -8.80 2.58 -0.68
N ARG A 72 -8.86 2.54 -2.02
CA ARG A 72 -10.08 2.86 -2.79
C ARG A 72 -11.33 2.08 -2.37
N PRO A 73 -11.34 0.74 -2.32
CA PRO A 73 -12.53 -0.02 -1.92
C PRO A 73 -12.94 0.30 -0.48
N GLN A 74 -11.96 0.40 0.42
CA GLN A 74 -12.19 0.76 1.82
C GLN A 74 -12.82 2.15 1.98
N LEU A 75 -12.37 3.13 1.19
CA LEU A 75 -12.96 4.46 1.16
C LEU A 75 -14.38 4.42 0.59
N ALA A 76 -14.63 3.64 -0.46
CA ALA A 76 -15.97 3.49 -1.02
C ALA A 76 -16.97 2.92 -0.01
N GLU A 77 -16.57 1.91 0.76
CA GLU A 77 -17.37 1.37 1.88
C GLU A 77 -17.65 2.44 2.94
N ALA A 78 -16.64 3.25 3.31
CA ALA A 78 -16.79 4.32 4.29
C ALA A 78 -17.72 5.45 3.81
N LEU A 79 -17.77 5.71 2.49
CA LEU A 79 -18.71 6.64 1.87
C LEU A 79 -20.13 6.07 1.86
N ASN A 80 -20.29 4.81 1.47
CA ASN A 80 -21.60 4.15 1.41
C ASN A 80 -22.25 4.00 2.80
N THR A 81 -21.43 3.80 3.83
CA THR A 81 -21.87 3.73 5.23
C THR A 81 -22.12 5.11 5.85
N GLY A 82 -21.79 6.21 5.16
CA GLY A 82 -21.94 7.57 5.66
C GLY A 82 -20.99 7.94 6.80
N LEU A 83 -19.92 7.17 7.03
CA LEU A 83 -18.91 7.50 8.03
C LEU A 83 -18.01 8.67 7.58
N VAL A 84 -17.76 8.73 6.28
CA VAL A 84 -16.88 9.70 5.65
C VAL A 84 -17.68 10.52 4.64
N MET A 85 -17.36 11.80 4.53
CA MET A 85 -17.99 12.70 3.56
C MET A 85 -16.90 13.41 2.72
N PRO A 86 -17.10 13.55 1.40
CA PRO A 86 -16.28 14.44 0.60
C PRO A 86 -16.66 15.90 0.91
N ILE A 87 -15.65 16.75 1.16
CA ILE A 87 -15.89 18.16 1.55
C ILE A 87 -15.39 19.15 0.51
N SER A 88 -14.16 18.97 0.06
CA SER A 88 -13.47 19.93 -0.81
C SER A 88 -12.48 19.21 -1.71
N GLN A 89 -11.74 19.97 -2.51
CA GLN A 89 -10.63 19.45 -3.31
C GLN A 89 -9.33 20.12 -2.90
N ARG A 90 -8.25 19.33 -2.81
CA ARG A 90 -6.88 19.79 -2.57
C ARG A 90 -6.00 19.21 -3.66
N ALA A 91 -5.31 20.07 -4.41
CA ALA A 91 -4.47 19.68 -5.54
C ALA A 91 -5.18 18.75 -6.55
N GLY A 92 -6.46 19.02 -6.84
CA GLY A 92 -7.28 18.20 -7.75
C GLY A 92 -7.75 16.85 -7.18
N HIS A 93 -7.52 16.59 -5.89
CA HIS A 93 -8.00 15.38 -5.22
C HIS A 93 -9.06 15.71 -4.17
N THR A 94 -10.09 14.87 -4.09
CA THR A 94 -11.15 15.02 -3.09
C THR A 94 -10.60 14.83 -1.68
N VAL A 95 -10.88 15.79 -0.81
CA VAL A 95 -10.62 15.75 0.61
C VAL A 95 -11.82 15.10 1.29
N TYR A 96 -11.52 14.03 2.01
CA TYR A 96 -12.50 13.27 2.77
C TYR A 96 -12.35 13.62 4.25
N LYS A 97 -13.47 13.77 4.95
CA LYS A 97 -13.49 14.03 6.40
C LYS A 97 -14.51 13.13 7.07
N LEU A 98 -14.25 12.76 8.32
CA LEU A 98 -15.21 12.00 9.10
C LEU A 98 -16.41 12.86 9.50
N VAL A 99 -17.60 12.30 9.35
CA VAL A 99 -18.86 12.97 9.72
C VAL A 99 -18.89 13.32 11.20
N LYS A 100 -18.27 12.50 12.06
CA LYS A 100 -18.08 12.78 13.49
C LYS A 100 -17.41 14.13 13.76
N HIS A 101 -16.56 14.61 12.87
CA HIS A 101 -15.84 15.88 13.00
C HIS A 101 -16.53 17.05 12.26
N MET A 102 -17.72 16.84 11.67
CA MET A 102 -18.46 17.88 10.95
C MET A 102 -19.36 18.74 11.85
N GLY A 103 -19.42 18.44 13.15
CA GLY A 103 -20.26 19.16 14.11
C GLY A 103 -21.76 18.88 13.91
N PRO A 104 -22.62 19.23 14.89
CA PRO A 104 -24.05 19.31 14.63
C PRO A 104 -24.28 20.43 13.61
N ARG A 105 -24.89 20.07 12.48
CA ARG A 105 -25.35 21.04 11.47
C ARG A 105 -26.69 21.62 11.89
#